data_AF-A0A9C8AKC1-F1
#
_entry.id   AF-A0A9C8AKC1-F1
#
_cell.length_a   1.000
_cell.length_b   1.000
_cell.length_c   1.000
_cell.angle_alpha   90.00
_cell.angle_beta   90.00
_cell.angle_gamma   90.00
#
_symmetry.space_group_name_H-M   'P 1'
#
loop_
_entity.id
_entity.type
_entity.pdbx_description
1 polymer ?
#
loop_
_entity_poly.entity_id
_entity_poly.type
_entity_poly.pdbx_seq_one_letter_code
_entity_poly.pdbx_strand_id
1 'polypeptide(L)'
;MGHGSILMATLGGQPQVVTFALDTLLEQGEDIREVYVIHLSPANPRIRRSLHKLSSEFSDDTYRGRKMRFRPIPVRLGAEVVPDIRSEVGANAAWQTVYNLLTELKKQRRT
;
A
#
# COMPACT_ATOMS: atom_id res chain seq x y z
N MET A 1 15.47 7.25 -19.08
CA MET A 1 14.08 6.97 -18.66
C MET A 1 14.06 7.05 -17.14
N GLY A 2 13.42 8.07 -16.57
CA GLY A 2 13.37 8.25 -15.10
C GLY A 2 12.64 7.09 -14.44
N HIS A 3 13.16 6.61 -13.31
CA HIS A 3 12.46 5.68 -12.45
C HIS A 3 11.26 6.42 -11.86
N GLY A 4 10.05 5.98 -12.18
CA GLY A 4 8.84 6.57 -11.59
C GLY A 4 8.82 6.34 -10.08
N SER A 5 8.35 7.31 -9.34
CA SER A 5 8.25 7.28 -7.89
C SER A 5 7.19 6.28 -7.41
N ILE A 6 7.34 5.84 -6.15
CA ILE A 6 6.42 4.92 -5.49
C ILE A 6 5.76 5.62 -4.31
N LEU A 7 4.43 5.50 -4.20
CA LEU A 7 3.70 5.83 -2.98
C LEU A 7 3.56 4.57 -2.12
N MET A 8 4.02 4.63 -0.87
CA MET A 8 3.76 3.60 0.14
C MET A 8 2.91 4.19 1.26
N ALA A 9 1.80 3.52 1.59
CA ALA A 9 0.89 3.96 2.64
C ALA A 9 0.39 2.79 3.49
N THR A 10 -0.04 3.07 4.72
CA THR A 10 -0.81 2.11 5.52
C THR A 10 -2.31 2.29 5.25
N LEU A 11 -3.08 1.20 5.34
CA LEU A 11 -4.53 1.22 5.14
C LEU A 11 -5.30 0.89 6.39
N GLY A 12 -6.02 1.90 6.87
CA GLY A 12 -7.08 1.75 7.86
C GLY A 12 -8.46 1.65 7.22
N GLY A 13 -9.48 2.06 7.97
CA GLY A 13 -10.87 2.02 7.51
C GLY A 13 -11.31 3.09 6.52
N GLN A 14 -10.42 3.98 6.13
CA GLN A 14 -10.71 5.13 5.28
C GLN A 14 -9.76 5.10 4.07
N PRO A 15 -10.09 4.36 3.00
CA PRO A 15 -9.23 4.22 1.83
C PRO A 15 -8.99 5.55 1.10
N GLN A 16 -9.93 6.50 1.21
CA GLN A 16 -9.84 7.79 0.52
C GLN A 16 -8.67 8.66 0.99
N VAL A 17 -8.12 8.42 2.18
CA VAL A 17 -6.92 9.15 2.63
C VAL A 17 -5.73 8.83 1.71
N VAL A 18 -5.65 7.60 1.21
CA VAL A 18 -4.61 7.19 0.25
C VAL A 18 -4.80 7.91 -1.09
N THR A 19 -6.03 7.97 -1.60
CA THR A 19 -6.31 8.63 -2.89
C THR A 19 -6.13 10.15 -2.80
N PHE A 20 -6.49 10.80 -1.68
CA PHE A 20 -6.23 12.24 -1.49
C PHE A 20 -4.74 12.58 -1.44
N ALA A 21 -3.94 11.75 -0.76
CA ALA A 21 -2.49 11.92 -0.76
C ALA A 21 -1.91 11.73 -2.16
N LEU A 22 -2.37 10.68 -2.87
CA LEU A 22 -1.95 10.41 -4.25
C LEU A 22 -2.33 11.54 -5.20
N ASP A 23 -3.58 12.01 -5.16
CA ASP A 23 -4.07 13.11 -5.99
C ASP A 23 -3.23 14.38 -5.76
N THR A 24 -2.97 14.73 -4.50
CA THR A 24 -2.12 15.87 -4.15
C THR A 24 -0.71 15.75 -4.76
N LEU A 25 -0.08 14.57 -4.66
CA LEU A 25 1.25 14.36 -5.23
C LEU A 25 1.24 14.45 -6.77
N LEU A 26 0.21 13.88 -7.41
CA LEU A 26 0.06 13.96 -8.87
C LEU A 26 -0.19 15.40 -9.34
N GLU A 27 -0.94 16.19 -8.58
CA GLU A 27 -1.18 17.62 -8.84
C GLU A 27 0.10 18.45 -8.68
N GLN A 28 1.02 18.04 -7.80
CA GLN A 28 2.35 18.62 -7.66
C GLN A 28 3.33 18.21 -8.78
N GLY A 29 2.91 17.30 -9.68
CA GLY A 29 3.73 16.85 -10.80
C GLY A 29 4.60 15.62 -10.51
N GLU A 30 4.42 14.96 -9.37
CA GLU A 30 5.15 13.73 -9.05
C GLU A 30 4.76 12.60 -10.03
N ASP A 31 5.76 11.90 -10.58
CA ASP A 31 5.57 10.75 -11.47
C ASP A 31 5.38 9.46 -10.66
N ILE A 32 4.29 9.38 -9.88
CA ILE A 32 3.94 8.17 -9.15
C ILE A 32 3.43 7.11 -10.12
N ARG A 33 4.12 5.95 -10.18
CA ARG A 33 3.74 4.83 -11.06
C ARG A 33 3.24 3.62 -10.31
N GLU A 34 3.41 3.60 -8.99
CA GLU A 34 3.02 2.48 -8.16
C GLU A 34 2.56 2.92 -6.79
N VAL A 35 1.54 2.22 -6.29
CA VAL A 35 0.98 2.43 -4.97
C VAL A 35 1.01 1.11 -4.21
N TYR A 36 1.81 1.07 -3.15
CA TYR A 36 1.88 -0.05 -2.21
C TYR A 36 1.11 0.30 -0.96
N VAL A 37 0.22 -0.60 -0.56
CA VAL A 37 -0.66 -0.36 0.58
C VAL A 37 -0.55 -1.46 1.59
N ILE A 38 0.00 -1.14 2.75
CA ILE A 38 0.21 -2.09 3.84
C ILE A 38 -1.06 -2.19 4.68
N HIS A 39 -1.56 -3.39 4.89
CA HIS A 39 -2.83 -3.61 5.59
C HIS A 39 -2.78 -4.78 6.58
N LEU A 40 -3.68 -4.73 7.56
CA LEU A 40 -3.96 -5.82 8.48
C LEU A 40 -4.98 -6.81 7.88
N SER A 41 -5.38 -7.82 8.64
CA SER A 41 -6.22 -8.91 8.12
C SER A 41 -7.55 -8.42 7.53
N PRO A 42 -7.90 -8.84 6.30
CA PRO A 42 -9.22 -8.60 5.71
C PRO A 42 -10.33 -9.45 6.36
N ALA A 43 -10.01 -10.27 7.37
CA ALA A 43 -11.03 -10.82 8.27
C ALA A 43 -11.85 -9.68 8.93
N ASN A 44 -11.19 -8.54 9.23
CA ASN A 44 -11.89 -7.34 9.64
C ASN A 44 -12.72 -6.75 8.47
N PRO A 45 -14.06 -6.67 8.57
CA PRO A 45 -14.91 -6.17 7.49
C PRO A 45 -14.60 -4.74 7.06
N ARG A 46 -14.10 -3.91 7.99
CA ARG A 46 -13.71 -2.52 7.71
C ARG A 46 -12.50 -2.49 6.77
N ILE A 47 -11.47 -3.28 7.06
CA ILE A 47 -10.27 -3.40 6.20
C ILE A 47 -10.62 -4.03 4.86
N ARG A 48 -11.42 -5.09 4.83
CA ARG A 48 -11.87 -5.72 3.58
C ARG A 48 -12.61 -4.73 2.67
N ARG A 49 -13.53 -3.93 3.23
CA ARG A 49 -14.24 -2.89 2.50
C ARG A 49 -13.30 -1.82 1.99
N SER A 50 -12.35 -1.36 2.82
CA SER A 50 -11.33 -0.40 2.40
C SER A 50 -10.50 -0.92 1.24
N LEU A 51 -9.99 -2.16 1.32
CA LEU A 51 -9.20 -2.79 0.28
C LEU A 51 -9.98 -2.91 -1.03
N HIS A 52 -11.23 -3.37 -0.97
CA HIS A 52 -12.07 -3.49 -2.15
C HIS A 52 -12.28 -2.13 -2.82
N LYS A 53 -12.69 -1.11 -2.05
CA LYS A 53 -12.89 0.25 -2.56
C LYS A 53 -11.61 0.82 -3.17
N LEU A 54 -10.48 0.68 -2.48
CA LEU A 54 -9.23 1.20 -2.99
C LEU A 54 -8.81 0.45 -4.25
N SER A 55 -8.89 -0.87 -4.27
CA SER A 55 -8.52 -1.68 -5.44
C SER A 55 -9.35 -1.33 -6.68
N SER A 56 -10.65 -1.01 -6.52
CA SER A 56 -11.49 -0.62 -7.67
C SER A 56 -11.07 0.69 -8.32
N GLU A 57 -10.46 1.62 -7.57
CA GLU A 57 -9.89 2.86 -8.13
C GLU A 57 -8.70 2.59 -9.06
N PHE A 58 -8.07 1.41 -8.94
CA PHE A 58 -6.88 1.01 -9.70
C PHE A 58 -7.15 -0.11 -10.73
N SER A 59 -8.39 -0.21 -11.23
CA SER A 59 -8.78 -1.26 -12.18
C SER A 59 -7.85 -1.27 -13.41
N ASP A 60 -7.45 -2.48 -13.85
CA ASP A 60 -6.49 -2.71 -14.94
C ASP A 60 -5.11 -2.05 -14.77
N ASP A 61 -4.67 -1.90 -13.51
CA ASP A 61 -3.46 -1.15 -13.14
C ASP A 61 -3.51 0.28 -13.75
N THR A 62 -4.67 0.94 -13.62
CA THR A 62 -4.88 2.32 -14.02
C THR A 62 -5.57 3.14 -12.95
N TYR A 63 -5.19 4.41 -12.81
CA TYR A 63 -5.83 5.35 -11.89
C TYR A 63 -6.00 6.69 -12.60
N ARG A 64 -7.22 7.20 -12.67
CA ARG A 64 -7.59 8.43 -13.39
C ARG A 64 -7.00 8.47 -14.82
N GLY A 65 -7.05 7.35 -15.52
CA GLY A 65 -6.55 7.18 -16.90
C GLY A 65 -5.03 7.03 -17.05
N ARG A 66 -4.27 7.05 -15.96
CA ARG A 66 -2.81 6.87 -15.96
C ARG A 66 -2.45 5.42 -15.62
N LYS A 67 -1.44 4.86 -16.29
CA LYS A 67 -0.89 3.54 -15.92
C LYS A 67 -0.25 3.62 -14.53
N MET A 68 -0.80 2.88 -13.58
CA MET A 68 -0.34 2.88 -12.20
C MET A 68 -0.65 1.54 -11.53
N ARG A 69 0.38 0.84 -11.08
CA ARG A 69 0.23 -0.45 -10.42
C ARG A 69 -0.24 -0.29 -8.99
N PHE A 70 -1.21 -1.10 -8.59
CA PHE A 70 -1.65 -1.18 -7.20
C PHE A 70 -1.26 -2.51 -6.57
N ARG A 71 -0.61 -2.47 -5.39
CA ARG A 71 -0.07 -3.65 -4.72
C ARG A 71 -0.43 -3.62 -3.22
N PRO A 72 -1.49 -4.33 -2.79
CA PRO A 72 -1.79 -4.49 -1.38
C PRO A 72 -0.83 -5.50 -0.73
N ILE A 73 -0.27 -5.13 0.42
CA ILE A 73 0.73 -5.91 1.15
C ILE A 73 0.20 -6.23 2.55
N PRO A 74 -0.14 -7.50 2.86
CA PRO A 74 -0.58 -7.87 4.19
C PRO A 74 0.60 -7.88 5.18
N VAL A 75 0.37 -7.39 6.39
CA VAL A 75 1.28 -7.63 7.52
C VAL A 75 1.14 -9.09 7.96
N ARG A 76 2.25 -9.84 7.95
CA ARG A 76 2.26 -11.27 8.27
C ARG A 76 3.07 -11.58 9.51
N LEU A 77 2.60 -12.57 10.28
CA LEU A 77 3.35 -13.24 11.32
C LEU A 77 3.37 -14.74 10.97
N GLY A 78 4.47 -15.19 10.38
CA GLY A 78 4.51 -16.52 9.76
C GLY A 78 3.52 -16.63 8.58
N ALA A 79 2.66 -17.64 8.61
CA ALA A 79 1.64 -17.86 7.58
C ALA A 79 0.40 -16.97 7.76
N GLU A 80 0.20 -16.41 8.94
CA GLU A 80 -1.02 -15.68 9.30
C GLU A 80 -0.92 -14.19 8.97
N VAL A 81 -2.05 -13.60 8.57
CA VAL A 81 -2.16 -12.13 8.42
C VAL A 81 -2.59 -11.55 9.75
N VAL A 82 -1.84 -10.58 10.26
CA VAL A 82 -2.06 -9.98 11.57
C VAL A 82 -3.43 -9.28 11.60
N PRO A 83 -4.36 -9.66 12.51
CA PRO A 83 -5.68 -9.04 12.58
C PRO A 83 -5.66 -7.67 13.25
N ASP A 84 -4.76 -7.48 14.22
CA ASP A 84 -4.57 -6.23 14.97
C ASP A 84 -3.16 -6.20 15.58
N ILE A 85 -2.62 -5.00 15.82
CA ILE A 85 -1.31 -4.81 16.45
C ILE A 85 -1.53 -4.43 17.92
N ARG A 86 -1.47 -5.41 18.80
CA ARG A 86 -1.69 -5.24 20.27
C ARG A 86 -0.51 -5.70 21.12
N SER A 87 0.60 -6.05 20.49
CA SER A 87 1.79 -6.58 21.15
C SER A 87 3.04 -6.16 20.39
N GLU A 88 4.19 -6.25 21.06
CA GLU A 88 5.50 -6.04 20.45
C GLU A 88 5.74 -6.99 19.27
N VAL A 89 5.26 -8.24 19.37
CA VAL A 89 5.33 -9.21 18.28
C VAL A 89 4.58 -8.71 17.04
N GLY A 90 3.37 -8.16 17.23
CA GLY A 90 2.60 -7.57 16.14
C GLY A 90 3.26 -6.30 15.57
N ALA A 91 3.85 -5.47 16.42
CA ALA A 91 4.55 -4.26 16.00
C ALA A 91 5.81 -4.60 15.18
N ASN A 92 6.58 -5.60 15.63
CA ASN A 92 7.75 -6.12 14.92
C ASN A 92 7.36 -6.71 13.57
N ALA A 93 6.25 -7.44 13.47
CA ALA A 93 5.75 -7.96 12.20
C ALA A 93 5.44 -6.84 11.19
N ALA A 94 4.82 -5.74 11.66
CA ALA A 94 4.55 -4.57 10.82
C ALA A 94 5.84 -3.87 10.37
N TRP A 95 6.78 -3.67 11.29
CA TRP A 95 8.09 -3.08 10.99
C TRP A 95 8.86 -3.92 9.95
N GLN A 96 8.93 -5.25 10.16
CA GLN A 96 9.58 -6.16 9.21
C GLN A 96 8.92 -6.12 7.83
N THR A 97 7.59 -6.03 7.78
CA THR A 97 6.84 -5.93 6.51
C THR A 97 7.28 -4.68 5.73
N VAL A 98 7.30 -3.52 6.39
CA VAL A 98 7.73 -2.25 5.78
C VAL A 98 9.20 -2.31 5.36
N TYR A 99 10.07 -2.77 6.26
CA TYR A 99 11.52 -2.83 6.04
C TYR A 99 11.87 -3.74 4.86
N ASN A 100 11.27 -4.94 4.80
CA ASN A 100 11.51 -5.89 3.71
C ASN A 100 11.00 -5.35 2.37
N LEU A 101 9.81 -4.73 2.36
CA LEU A 101 9.27 -4.11 1.16
C LEU A 101 10.18 -2.99 0.64
N LEU A 102 10.62 -2.07 1.50
CA LEU A 102 11.54 -0.99 1.11
C LEU A 102 12.88 -1.54 0.61
N THR A 103 13.42 -2.56 1.27
CA THR A 103 14.67 -3.21 0.87
C THR A 103 14.54 -3.84 -0.52
N GLU A 104 13.43 -4.51 -0.79
CA GLU A 104 13.17 -5.13 -2.09
C GLU A 104 13.00 -4.09 -3.20
N LEU A 105 12.24 -3.02 -2.96
CA LEU A 105 12.05 -1.94 -3.93
C LEU A 105 13.38 -1.24 -4.28
N LYS A 106 14.24 -1.01 -3.27
CA LYS A 106 15.59 -0.46 -3.48
C LYS A 106 16.49 -1.40 -4.28
N LYS A 107 16.47 -2.71 -3.99
CA LYS A 107 17.25 -3.72 -4.75
C LYS A 107 16.84 -3.75 -6.23
N GLN A 108 15.55 -3.60 -6.51
CA GLN A 108 15.01 -3.55 -7.87
C GLN A 108 15.23 -2.20 -8.57
N ARG A 109 15.94 -1.24 -7.93
CA ARG A 109 16.18 0.13 -8.42
C ARG A 109 14.89 0.92 -8.69
N ARG A 110 13.81 0.67 -7.94
CA ARG A 110 12.52 1.35 -8.13
C ARG A 110 12.33 2.60 -7.25
N THR A 111 13.37 2.96 -6.51
CA THR A 111 13.46 4.13 -5.62
C THR A 111 14.90 4.59 -5.54
#